data_AF-A0A968QN67-F1
#
_entry.id   AF-A0A968QN67-F1
#
_cell.length_a   1.000
_cell.length_b   1.000
_cell.length_c   1.000
_cell.angle_alpha   90.00
_cell.angle_beta   90.00
_cell.angle_gamma   90.00
#
_symmetry.space_group_name_H-M   'P 1'
#
loop_
_entity.id
_entity.type
_entity.pdbx_description
1 polymer ?
#
loop_
_entity_poly.entity_id
_entity_poly.type
_entity_poly.pdbx_seq_one_letter_code
_entity_poly.pdbx_strand_id
1 'polypeptide(L)' 'MSQIAILEAFTDLPDVRRGQGRRHSIPLCLAIFTLAVVAGNQGFLAIGDWIDSYSQQLKQLFNVNRLPS' A
#
# COMPACT_ATOMS: atom_id res chain seq x y z
N MET A 1 8.25 -9.61 14.95
CA MET A 1 7.57 -8.64 14.06
C MET A 1 6.12 -9.02 14.02
N SER A 2 5.21 -8.10 14.31
CA SER A 2 3.76 -8.33 14.22
C SER A 2 3.39 -8.65 12.77
N GLN A 3 2.73 -9.77 12.57
CA GLN A 3 2.24 -10.23 11.27
C GLN A 3 1.07 -9.32 10.84
N ILE A 4 1.19 -8.65 9.70
CA ILE A 4 0.12 -7.79 9.17
C ILE A 4 -0.72 -8.63 8.22
N ALA A 5 -1.87 -9.10 8.71
CA ALA A 5 -2.76 -10.01 7.97
C ALA A 5 -3.13 -9.52 6.57
N ILE A 6 -3.30 -8.20 6.38
CA ILE A 6 -3.63 -7.64 5.05
C ILE A 6 -2.49 -7.79 4.04
N LEU A 7 -1.23 -7.85 4.47
CA LEU A 7 -0.13 -8.14 3.54
C LEU A 7 -0.16 -9.60 3.09
N GLU A 8 -0.46 -10.51 4.02
CA GLU A 8 -0.52 -11.96 3.77
C GLU A 8 -1.67 -12.36 2.86
N ALA A 9 -2.79 -11.64 2.94
CA ALA A 9 -3.89 -11.81 2.00
C ALA A 9 -3.46 -11.63 0.53
N PHE A 10 -2.32 -10.97 0.28
CA PHE A 10 -1.85 -10.64 -1.06
C PHE A 10 -0.49 -11.28 -1.42
N THR A 11 0.15 -12.05 -0.54
CA THR A 11 1.51 -12.58 -0.79
C THR A 11 1.59 -13.55 -1.97
N ASP A 12 0.53 -14.32 -2.20
CA ASP A 12 0.49 -15.35 -3.25
C ASP A 12 0.07 -14.78 -4.62
N LEU A 13 -0.20 -13.47 -4.72
CA LEU A 13 -0.57 -12.85 -5.98
C LEU A 13 0.66 -12.70 -6.90
N PRO A 14 0.58 -13.18 -8.16
CA PRO A 14 1.70 -13.08 -9.09
C PRO A 14 1.96 -11.62 -9.48
N ASP A 15 3.23 -11.20 -9.43
CA ASP A 15 3.64 -9.88 -9.90
C ASP A 15 3.89 -9.84 -11.41
N VAL A 16 2.82 -9.55 -12.15
CA VAL A 16 2.85 -9.42 -13.62
C VAL A 16 3.40 -8.07 -14.10
N ARG A 17 3.74 -7.14 -13.19
CA ARG A 17 4.28 -5.82 -13.57
C ARG A 17 5.67 -5.97 -14.16
N ARG A 18 6.02 -5.10 -15.11
CA ARG A 18 7.41 -4.98 -15.63
C ARG A 18 8.35 -4.56 -14.50
N GLY A 19 9.65 -4.88 -14.62
CA GLY A 19 10.65 -4.56 -13.59
C GLY A 19 10.64 -3.09 -13.14
N GLN A 20 10.39 -2.14 -14.05
CA GLN A 20 10.30 -0.71 -13.72
C GLN A 20 9.13 -0.35 -12.78
N GLY A 21 8.09 -1.19 -12.70
CA GLY A 21 6.94 -1.02 -11.82
C GLY A 21 7.06 -1.73 -10.47
N ARG A 22 8.22 -2.35 -10.16
CA ARG A 22 8.40 -3.20 -8.97
C ARG A 22 9.16 -2.51 -7.83
N ARG A 23 9.19 -1.18 -7.81
CA ARG A 23 9.78 -0.42 -6.69
C ARG A 23 9.12 -0.75 -5.35
N HIS A 24 7.81 -1.01 -5.36
CA HIS A 24 7.03 -1.40 -4.19
C HIS A 24 6.47 -2.82 -4.42
N SER A 25 6.45 -3.65 -3.39
CA SER A 25 5.85 -4.98 -3.48
C SER A 25 4.34 -4.89 -3.77
N ILE A 26 3.80 -5.86 -4.52
CA ILE A 26 2.35 -5.92 -4.76
C ILE A 26 1.54 -5.93 -3.45
N PRO A 27 1.90 -6.75 -2.44
CA PRO A 27 1.18 -6.76 -1.17
C PRO A 27 1.11 -5.40 -0.50
N LEU A 28 2.20 -4.63 -0.49
CA LEU A 28 2.23 -3.29 0.10
C LEU A 28 1.32 -2.33 -0.66
N CYS A 29 1.39 -2.34 -1.99
CA CYS A 29 0.51 -1.52 -2.83
C CYS A 29 -0.96 -1.83 -2.52
N LEU A 30 -1.34 -3.10 -2.63
CA LEU A 30 -2.73 -3.53 -2.43
C LEU A 30 -3.23 -3.26 -1.02
N ALA A 31 -2.40 -3.45 0.01
CA ALA A 31 -2.76 -3.12 1.38
C ALA A 31 -3.08 -1.63 1.55
N ILE A 32 -2.22 -0.73 1.05
CA ILE A 32 -2.44 0.72 1.15
C ILE A 32 -3.68 1.16 0.36
N PHE A 33 -3.86 0.68 -0.87
CA PHE A 33 -5.06 0.98 -1.66
C PHE A 33 -6.33 0.46 -0.99
N THR A 34 -6.29 -0.75 -0.42
CA THR A 34 -7.43 -1.34 0.29
C THR A 34 -7.79 -0.50 1.52
N LEU A 35 -6.80 -0.09 2.32
CA LEU A 35 -7.03 0.78 3.48
C LEU A 35 -7.65 2.12 3.07
N ALA A 36 -7.14 2.75 2.00
CA ALA A 36 -7.67 4.01 1.50
C ALA A 36 -9.13 3.87 1.03
N VAL A 37 -9.45 2.80 0.29
CA VAL A 37 -10.82 2.53 -0.18
C VAL A 37 -11.77 2.25 0.99
N VAL A 38 -11.36 1.45 1.96
CA VAL A 38 -12.17 1.16 3.16
C VAL A 38 -12.36 2.42 4.02
N ALA A 39 -11.39 3.34 4.03
CA ALA A 39 -11.52 4.65 4.65
C ALA A 39 -12.43 5.62 3.88
N GLY A 40 -13.04 5.19 2.77
CA GLY A 40 -14.02 5.96 2.00
C GLY A 40 -13.44 6.80 0.87
N ASN A 41 -12.13 6.69 0.58
CA ASN A 41 -11.53 7.44 -0.52
C ASN A 41 -11.94 6.85 -1.87
N GLN A 42 -12.40 7.70 -2.79
CA GLN A 42 -12.87 7.30 -4.12
C GLN A 42 -12.05 8.01 -5.19
N GLY A 43 -11.43 7.24 -6.08
CA GLY A 43 -10.57 7.75 -7.14
C GLY A 43 -9.12 8.03 -6.70
N PHE A 44 -8.23 8.18 -7.67
CA PHE A 44 -6.79 8.24 -7.43
C PHE A 44 -6.34 9.49 -6.66
N LEU A 45 -6.97 10.65 -6.89
CA LEU A 45 -6.62 11.90 -6.20
C LEU A 45 -6.89 11.80 -4.69
N ALA A 46 -8.11 11.39 -4.32
CA ALA A 46 -8.47 11.22 -2.90
C ALA A 46 -7.60 10.18 -2.19
N ILE A 47 -7.24 9.09 -2.90
CA ILE A 47 -6.32 8.08 -2.35
C ILE A 47 -4.91 8.68 -2.17
N GLY A 48 -4.40 9.44 -3.14
CA GLY A 48 -3.12 10.13 -3.03
C GLY A 48 -3.08 11.08 -1.84
N ASP A 49 -4.09 11.94 -1.71
CA ASP A 49 -4.24 12.88 -0.60
C ASP A 49 -4.29 12.17 0.76
N TRP A 50 -4.99 11.02 0.82
CA TRP A 50 -5.04 10.19 2.01
C TRP A 50 -3.68 9.58 2.36
N ILE A 51 -2.96 9.03 1.38
CA ILE A 51 -1.62 8.47 1.60
C ILE A 51 -0.66 9.55 2.11
N ASP A 52 -0.72 10.76 1.57
CA ASP A 52 0.12 11.88 2.00
C ASP A 52 -0.25 12.37 3.41
N SER A 53 -1.55 12.47 3.71
CA SER A 53 -2.04 12.88 5.03
C SER A 53 -1.63 11.92 6.15
N TYR A 54 -1.53 10.61 5.85
CA TYR A 54 -1.15 9.56 6.80
C TYR A 54 0.28 9.02 6.58
N SER A 55 1.13 9.76 5.85
CA SER A 55 2.42 9.24 5.37
C SER A 55 3.31 8.66 6.47
N GLN A 56 3.42 9.34 7.61
CA GLN A 56 4.27 8.90 8.72
C GLN A 56 3.68 7.66 9.42
N GLN A 57 2.37 7.63 9.67
CA GLN A 57 1.73 6.46 10.29
C GLN A 57 1.84 5.23 9.39
N LEU A 58 1.64 5.38 8.09
CA LEU A 58 1.74 4.28 7.12
C LEU A 58 3.18 3.76 7.01
N LYS A 59 4.18 4.65 6.96
CA LYS A 59 5.60 4.26 6.96
C LYS A 59 5.97 3.47 8.22
N GLN A 60 5.50 3.91 9.38
CA GLN A 60 5.72 3.21 10.64
C GLN A 60 5.00 1.86 10.68
N LEU A 61 3.72 1.82 10.29
CA LEU A 61 2.89 0.61 10.30
C LEU A 61 3.50 -0.48 9.41
N PHE A 62 3.89 -0.13 8.19
CA PHE A 62 4.44 -1.08 7.22
C PHE A 62 5.97 -1.21 7.27
N ASN A 63 6.63 -0.47 8.16
CA ASN A 63 8.09 -0.42 8.29
C ASN A 63 8.80 -0.16 6.94
N VAL A 64 8.40 0.90 6.24
CA VAL A 64 8.95 1.30 4.94
C VAL A 64 9.41 2.75 4.93
N ASN A 65 10.45 3.05 4.16
CA ASN A 65 10.92 4.43 3.98
C ASN A 65 10.13 5.20 2.92
N ARG A 66 9.43 4.49 2.02
CA ARG A 66 8.71 5.08 0.89
C ARG A 66 7.38 4.37 0.64
N LEU A 67 6.33 5.16 0.49
CA LEU A 67 5.00 4.68 0.13
C LEU A 67 4.83 4.68 -1.40
N PRO A 68 3.93 3.83 -1.93
CA PRO A 68 3.42 3.97 -3.29
C PRO A 68 2.81 5.37 -3.48
N SER A 69 3.08 5.97 -4.64
CA SER A 69 2.56 7.26 -5.09
C SER A 69 1.76 7.07 -6.36
#